data_AF-A0A6L4ACY5-F1
#
_entry.id   AF-A0A6L4ACY5-F1
#
_cell.length_a   1.000
_cell.length_b   1.000
_cell.length_c   1.000
_cell.angle_alpha   90.00
_cell.angle_beta   90.00
_cell.angle_gamma   90.00
#
_symmetry.space_group_name_H-M   'P 1'
#
loop_
_entity.id
_entity.type
_entity.pdbx_description
1 polymer ?
#
loop_
_entity_poly.entity_id
_entity_poly.type
_entity_poly.pdbx_seq_one_letter_code
_entity_poly.pdbx_strand_id
1 'polypeptide(L)'
;MGRKLSVVANVKYRDDRDGYIPRHRGLERWVDRERGGNFQTIAAKCEEYKSEHVPAFTWVINPNPDLIAFVPEKKREQFVRELTEAILEQFFEAREMEVPEYAYAIHRRETGDHRDNPHADVILPGTYHSWAGGSRLPLYMNHYEKENHIEMLHEAAPQQMDVLMQRYVGLD
;
A
#
# COMPACT_ATOMS: atom_id res chain seq x y z
N MET A 1 -30.76 7.64 2.52
CA MET A 1 -29.89 8.31 3.52
C MET A 1 -28.59 7.52 3.57
N GLY A 2 -27.66 7.82 2.66
CA GLY A 2 -26.45 7.00 2.43
C GLY A 2 -25.40 7.27 3.50
N ARG A 3 -24.97 6.23 4.23
CA ARG A 3 -23.81 6.32 5.12
C ARG A 3 -22.57 6.29 4.23
N LYS A 4 -21.79 7.39 4.23
CA LYS A 4 -20.44 7.38 3.66
C LYS A 4 -19.62 6.33 4.41
N LEU A 5 -19.14 5.32 3.69
CA LEU A 5 -18.19 4.34 4.20
C LEU A 5 -16.82 5.03 4.27
N SER A 6 -16.28 5.21 5.48
CA SER A 6 -14.96 5.80 5.67
C SER A 6 -13.92 4.68 5.73
N VAL A 7 -13.10 4.57 4.69
CA VAL A 7 -11.88 3.74 4.69
C VAL A 7 -10.72 4.64 5.08
N VAL A 8 -10.03 4.29 6.16
CA VAL A 8 -8.86 5.04 6.63
C VAL A 8 -7.61 4.36 6.09
N ALA A 9 -7.09 4.83 4.96
CA ALA A 9 -5.72 4.57 4.58
C ALA A 9 -4.80 5.34 5.54
N ASN A 10 -4.06 4.64 6.39
CA ASN A 10 -3.09 5.27 7.28
C ASN A 10 -1.73 5.32 6.59
N VAL A 11 -1.45 6.42 5.91
CA VAL A 11 -0.12 6.70 5.35
C VAL A 11 0.76 7.17 6.49
N LYS A 12 1.55 6.26 7.06
CA LYS A 12 2.55 6.62 8.07
C LYS A 12 3.86 6.92 7.38
N TYR A 13 4.13 8.19 7.10
CA TYR A 13 5.50 8.67 6.93
C TYR A 13 6.22 8.49 8.27
N ARG A 14 7.14 7.52 8.34
CA ARG A 14 7.98 7.27 9.52
C ARG A 14 9.37 7.83 9.26
N ASP A 15 9.68 8.91 9.97
CA ASP A 15 11.03 9.44 10.15
C ASP A 15 11.63 8.97 11.50
N ASP A 16 11.15 7.85 12.04
CA ASP A 16 11.62 7.30 13.32
C ASP A 16 12.32 5.95 13.16
N ARG A 17 13.57 5.93 13.65
CA ARG A 17 14.54 4.82 13.63
C ARG A 17 14.04 3.52 14.29
N ASP A 18 12.96 3.58 15.06
CA ASP A 18 12.60 2.55 16.06
C ASP A 18 11.29 1.79 15.75
N GLY A 19 10.77 1.89 14.52
CA GLY A 19 9.68 1.03 14.04
C GLY A 19 10.13 -0.41 13.77
N TYR A 20 10.33 -1.22 14.81
CA TYR A 20 10.76 -2.61 14.69
C TYR A 20 9.72 -3.48 13.95
N ILE A 21 9.98 -3.79 12.67
CA ILE A 21 9.28 -4.84 11.93
C ILE A 21 9.84 -6.19 12.39
N PRO A 22 9.04 -7.08 13.01
CA PRO A 22 9.52 -8.37 13.49
C PRO A 22 10.10 -9.20 12.32
N ARG A 23 11.41 -9.44 12.36
CA ARG A 23 12.09 -10.33 11.41
C ARG A 23 11.75 -11.79 11.75
N HIS A 24 10.64 -12.30 11.24
CA HIS A 24 10.41 -13.74 11.25
C HIS A 24 11.28 -14.39 10.16
N ARG A 25 12.33 -15.11 10.60
CA ARG A 25 13.14 -15.98 9.72
C ARG A 25 12.26 -17.11 9.18
N GLY A 26 12.14 -17.20 7.85
CA GLY A 26 11.68 -18.40 7.15
C GLY A 26 10.42 -18.19 6.32
N LEU A 27 10.59 -18.28 4.99
CA LEU A 27 9.59 -18.18 3.91
C LEU A 27 9.05 -16.76 3.72
N GLU A 28 9.73 -16.02 2.85
CA GLU A 28 9.49 -14.61 2.58
C GLU A 28 8.15 -14.38 1.89
N ARG A 29 7.18 -13.91 2.67
CA ARG A 29 5.77 -13.64 2.31
C ARG A 29 5.60 -12.43 1.37
N TRP A 30 6.67 -12.02 0.70
CA TRP A 30 6.70 -10.82 -0.13
C TRP A 30 6.11 -11.13 -1.51
N VAL A 31 5.13 -10.34 -1.91
CA VAL A 31 4.66 -10.29 -3.29
C VAL A 31 5.61 -9.36 -4.04
N ASP A 32 6.27 -9.91 -5.06
CA ASP A 32 7.21 -9.20 -5.92
C ASP A 32 6.47 -8.46 -7.04
N ARG A 33 6.50 -7.12 -7.01
CA ARG A 33 6.06 -6.25 -8.11
C ARG A 33 7.27 -5.49 -8.65
N GLU A 34 8.21 -6.28 -9.17
CA GLU A 34 9.48 -5.87 -9.77
C GLU A 34 10.55 -5.39 -8.78
N ARG A 35 10.39 -5.72 -7.49
CA ARG A 35 11.29 -5.33 -6.40
C ARG A 35 11.98 -6.50 -5.66
N GLY A 36 11.70 -7.74 -6.05
CA GLY A 36 12.28 -8.95 -5.48
C GLY A 36 11.36 -9.65 -4.47
N GLY A 37 11.42 -10.98 -4.43
CA GLY A 37 10.65 -11.82 -3.51
C GLY A 37 11.26 -12.02 -2.12
N ASN A 38 12.32 -11.28 -1.76
CA ASN A 38 13.01 -11.40 -0.47
C ASN A 38 13.51 -10.06 0.07
N PHE A 39 13.70 -9.98 1.39
CA PHE A 39 14.04 -8.71 2.04
C PHE A 39 15.41 -8.18 1.60
N GLN A 40 16.42 -9.05 1.38
CA GLN A 40 17.73 -8.59 0.92
C GLN A 40 17.66 -7.94 -0.47
N THR A 41 16.91 -8.54 -1.38
CA THR A 41 16.71 -8.02 -2.75
C THR A 41 15.92 -6.72 -2.72
N ILE A 42 14.86 -6.66 -1.92
CA ILE A 42 14.07 -5.43 -1.75
C ILE A 42 14.98 -4.32 -1.22
N ALA A 43 15.76 -4.58 -0.17
CA ALA A 43 16.67 -3.60 0.41
C ALA A 43 17.75 -3.13 -0.59
N ALA A 44 18.34 -4.05 -1.35
CA ALA A 44 19.33 -3.71 -2.38
C ALA A 44 18.73 -2.79 -3.46
N LYS A 45 17.51 -3.11 -3.94
CA LYS A 45 16.81 -2.25 -4.90
C LYS A 45 16.35 -0.91 -4.30
N CYS A 46 16.01 -0.84 -3.01
CA CYS A 46 15.78 0.44 -2.34
C CYS A 46 17.03 1.33 -2.41
N GLU A 47 18.18 0.74 -2.12
CA GLU A 47 19.46 1.46 -2.11
C GLU A 47 19.87 1.90 -3.52
N GLU A 48 19.62 1.07 -4.52
CA GLU A 48 19.86 1.40 -5.94
C GLU A 48 18.93 2.51 -6.43
N TYR A 49 17.66 2.49 -6.02
CA TYR A 49 16.61 3.38 -6.51
C TYR A 49 16.23 4.49 -5.52
N LYS A 50 17.12 4.83 -4.59
CA LYS A 50 16.91 5.96 -3.68
C LYS A 50 16.96 7.30 -4.39
N SER A 51 16.25 8.28 -3.85
CA SER A 51 16.53 9.67 -4.18
C SER A 51 17.65 10.20 -3.27
N GLU A 52 18.05 11.45 -3.49
CA GLU A 52 19.04 12.12 -2.64
C GLU A 52 18.66 12.12 -1.16
N HIS A 53 17.36 12.22 -0.86
CA HIS A 53 16.86 12.41 0.51
C HIS A 53 16.03 11.24 1.04
N VAL A 54 15.47 10.40 0.16
CA VAL A 54 14.57 9.31 0.57
C VAL A 54 15.08 7.98 0.03
N PRO A 55 15.49 7.04 0.89
CA PRO A 55 15.87 5.69 0.45
C PRO A 55 14.66 4.86 0.03
N ALA A 56 13.58 4.92 0.81
CA ALA A 56 12.36 4.18 0.55
C ALA A 56 11.19 4.83 1.29
N PHE A 57 9.97 4.55 0.80
CA PHE A 57 8.74 4.77 1.55
C PHE A 57 8.19 3.44 2.04
N THR A 58 7.52 3.47 3.19
CA THR A 58 6.77 2.32 3.72
C THR A 58 5.34 2.73 3.97
N TRP A 59 4.39 2.03 3.36
CA TRP A 59 2.97 2.30 3.47
C TRP A 59 2.26 1.12 4.12
N VAL A 60 1.17 1.40 4.83
CA VAL A 60 0.35 0.37 5.45
C VAL A 60 -1.09 0.49 4.95
N ILE A 61 -1.53 -0.49 4.17
CA ILE A 61 -2.92 -0.60 3.73
C ILE A 61 -3.67 -1.50 4.72
N ASN A 62 -4.46 -0.85 5.56
CA ASN A 62 -5.13 -1.50 6.69
C ASN A 62 -6.63 -1.22 6.62
N PRO A 63 -7.40 -2.09 5.96
CA PRO A 63 -8.84 -1.88 5.79
C PRO A 63 -9.59 -1.92 7.12
N ASN A 64 -10.78 -1.30 7.13
CA ASN A 64 -11.65 -1.31 8.30
C ASN A 64 -12.08 -2.76 8.60
N PRO A 65 -11.82 -3.30 9.82
CA PRO A 65 -12.19 -4.67 10.17
C PRO A 65 -13.69 -4.94 10.07
N ASP A 66 -14.54 -3.94 10.26
CA ASP A 66 -16.00 -4.08 10.10
C ASP A 66 -16.37 -4.38 8.64
N LEU A 67 -15.66 -3.80 7.68
CA LEU A 67 -15.88 -4.07 6.26
C LEU A 67 -15.30 -5.44 5.85
N ILE A 68 -14.11 -5.75 6.35
CA ILE A 68 -13.47 -7.05 6.12
C ILE A 68 -14.28 -8.21 6.69
N ALA A 69 -15.06 -7.99 7.75
CA ALA A 69 -15.94 -9.01 8.31
C ALA A 69 -16.96 -9.54 7.30
N PHE A 70 -17.44 -8.70 6.35
CA PHE A 70 -18.36 -9.12 5.29
C PHE A 70 -17.69 -9.96 4.20
N VAL A 71 -16.37 -9.83 4.03
CA VAL A 71 -15.63 -10.65 3.06
C VAL A 71 -15.48 -12.07 3.62
N PRO A 72 -15.80 -13.13 2.84
CA PRO A 72 -15.62 -14.50 3.29
C PRO A 72 -14.18 -14.74 3.75
N GLU A 73 -13.99 -15.38 4.91
CA GLU A 73 -12.68 -15.50 5.58
C GLU A 73 -11.57 -16.01 4.65
N LYS A 74 -11.87 -17.06 3.87
CA LYS A 74 -10.94 -17.65 2.90
C LYS A 74 -10.52 -16.70 1.76
N LYS A 75 -11.26 -15.62 1.55
CA LYS A 75 -11.03 -14.61 0.51
C LYS A 75 -10.42 -13.31 1.04
N ARG A 76 -10.35 -13.09 2.36
CA ARG A 76 -9.89 -11.82 2.96
C ARG A 76 -8.48 -11.44 2.57
N GLU A 77 -7.56 -12.40 2.54
CA GLU A 77 -6.17 -12.12 2.11
C GLU A 77 -6.10 -11.70 0.64
N GLN A 78 -6.81 -12.42 -0.24
CA GLN A 78 -6.89 -12.07 -1.66
C GLN A 78 -7.53 -10.69 -1.85
N PHE A 79 -8.58 -10.38 -1.10
CA PHE A 79 -9.22 -9.08 -1.10
C PHE A 79 -8.21 -7.97 -0.73
N VAL A 80 -7.40 -8.15 0.31
CA VAL A 80 -6.40 -7.14 0.72
C VAL A 80 -5.28 -7.00 -0.30
N ARG A 81 -4.86 -8.09 -0.97
CA ARG A 81 -3.91 -8.02 -2.08
C ARG A 81 -4.45 -7.15 -3.21
N GLU A 82 -5.65 -7.45 -3.69
CA GLU A 82 -6.29 -6.70 -4.78
C GLU A 82 -6.56 -5.24 -4.38
N LEU A 83 -6.99 -4.99 -3.14
CA LEU A 83 -7.19 -3.64 -2.62
C LEU A 83 -5.89 -2.84 -2.59
N THR A 84 -4.80 -3.46 -2.16
CA THR A 84 -3.48 -2.81 -2.09
C THR A 84 -3.00 -2.39 -3.47
N GLU A 85 -3.10 -3.30 -4.44
CA GLU A 85 -2.66 -3.07 -5.81
C GLU A 85 -3.52 -2.01 -6.50
N ALA A 86 -4.85 -2.11 -6.36
CA ALA A 86 -5.78 -1.14 -6.95
C ALA A 86 -5.63 0.28 -6.36
N ILE A 87 -5.34 0.40 -5.05
CA ILE A 87 -5.08 1.71 -4.42
C ILE A 87 -3.80 2.34 -4.98
N LEU A 88 -2.73 1.55 -5.11
CA LEU A 88 -1.47 2.02 -5.67
C LEU A 88 -1.65 2.48 -7.12
N GLU A 89 -2.29 1.65 -7.95
CA GLU A 89 -2.58 1.95 -9.35
C GLU A 89 -3.38 3.25 -9.47
N GLN A 90 -4.52 3.37 -8.79
CA GLN A 90 -5.33 4.58 -8.86
C GLN A 90 -4.61 5.81 -8.33
N PHE A 91 -3.84 5.69 -7.25
CA PHE A 91 -3.11 6.81 -6.67
C PHE A 91 -2.04 7.36 -7.63
N PHE A 92 -1.25 6.48 -8.26
CA PHE A 92 -0.21 6.93 -9.19
C PHE A 92 -0.81 7.39 -10.53
N GLU A 93 -1.90 6.77 -10.99
CA GLU A 93 -2.66 7.25 -12.16
C GLU A 93 -3.20 8.67 -11.95
N ALA A 94 -3.80 8.96 -10.78
CA ALA A 94 -4.30 10.29 -10.43
C ALA A 94 -3.19 11.36 -10.36
N ARG A 95 -1.93 10.94 -10.24
CA ARG A 95 -0.74 11.80 -10.26
C ARG A 95 -0.07 11.87 -11.62
N GLU A 96 -0.65 11.21 -12.64
CA GLU A 96 -0.06 11.10 -13.97
C GLU A 96 1.36 10.48 -13.94
N MET A 97 1.56 9.52 -13.02
CA MET A 97 2.84 8.85 -12.78
C MET A 97 2.75 7.35 -13.04
N GLU A 98 3.85 6.74 -13.45
CA GLU A 98 3.96 5.28 -13.39
C GLU A 98 3.97 4.83 -11.93
N VAL A 99 3.35 3.67 -11.67
CA VAL A 99 3.47 2.98 -10.40
C VAL A 99 4.95 2.59 -10.24
N PRO A 100 5.67 3.06 -9.21
CA PRO A 100 7.04 2.67 -8.96
C PRO A 100 7.10 1.17 -8.64
N GLU A 101 8.25 0.54 -8.84
CA GLU A 101 8.44 -0.86 -8.44
C GLU A 101 8.24 -1.00 -6.93
N TYR A 102 7.47 -2.01 -6.50
CA TYR A 102 7.15 -2.18 -5.09
C TYR A 102 7.21 -3.64 -4.67
N ALA A 103 7.26 -3.84 -3.36
CA ALA A 103 7.02 -5.14 -2.76
C ALA A 103 6.11 -4.93 -1.57
N TYR A 104 5.29 -5.93 -1.28
CA TYR A 104 4.46 -5.88 -0.08
C TYR A 104 4.33 -7.25 0.57
N ALA A 105 4.10 -7.25 1.88
CA ALA A 105 3.79 -8.44 2.64
C ALA A 105 2.38 -8.31 3.23
N ILE A 106 1.61 -9.41 3.20
CA ILE A 106 0.33 -9.46 3.90
C ILE A 106 0.52 -10.04 5.29
N HIS A 107 0.13 -9.27 6.29
CA HIS A 107 0.12 -9.67 7.69
C HIS A 107 -1.32 -9.86 8.15
N ARG A 108 -1.54 -10.88 8.97
CA ARG A 108 -2.81 -11.09 9.66
C ARG A 108 -2.66 -10.63 11.09
N ARG A 109 -3.47 -9.66 11.48
CA ARG A 109 -3.62 -9.28 12.89
C ARG A 109 -5.02 -9.66 13.33
N GLU A 110 -5.12 -10.02 14.59
CA GLU A 110 -6.40 -10.18 15.23
C GLU A 110 -6.80 -8.83 15.85
N THR A 111 -8.06 -8.46 15.70
CA THR A 111 -8.64 -7.30 16.39
C THR A 111 -8.88 -7.62 17.87
N GLY A 112 -9.11 -6.60 18.70
CA GLY A 112 -9.36 -6.80 20.13
C GLY A 112 -10.60 -7.65 20.45
N ASP A 113 -11.51 -7.80 19.47
CA ASP A 113 -12.70 -8.65 19.51
C ASP A 113 -12.54 -9.96 18.70
N HIS A 114 -11.30 -10.44 18.52
CA HIS A 114 -10.97 -11.73 17.94
C HIS A 114 -11.30 -11.92 16.44
N ARG A 115 -11.49 -10.84 15.67
CA ARG A 115 -11.73 -10.93 14.22
C ARG A 115 -10.42 -10.86 13.44
N ASP A 116 -10.29 -11.74 12.44
CA ASP A 116 -9.20 -11.71 11.45
C ASP A 116 -9.24 -10.42 10.62
N ASN A 117 -8.14 -9.67 10.63
CA ASN A 117 -7.98 -8.42 9.91
C ASN A 117 -6.64 -8.37 9.17
N PRO A 118 -6.54 -8.93 7.95
CA PRO A 118 -5.35 -8.80 7.13
C PRO A 118 -5.06 -7.34 6.74
N HIS A 119 -3.77 -7.00 6.65
CA HIS A 119 -3.27 -5.71 6.16
C HIS A 119 -1.99 -5.91 5.33
N ALA A 120 -1.68 -4.96 4.46
CA ALA A 120 -0.48 -4.97 3.65
C ALA A 120 0.55 -3.95 4.16
N ASP A 121 1.79 -4.39 4.33
CA ASP A 121 2.96 -3.53 4.50
C ASP A 121 3.65 -3.41 3.15
N VAL A 122 3.54 -2.25 2.50
CA VAL A 122 4.09 -1.94 1.18
C VAL A 122 5.38 -1.17 1.34
N ILE A 123 6.39 -1.50 0.52
CA ILE A 123 7.62 -0.72 0.43
C ILE A 123 7.72 -0.20 -1.01
N LEU A 124 8.00 1.10 -1.16
CA LEU A 124 8.29 1.80 -2.43
C LEU A 124 9.71 2.42 -2.42
N PRO A 125 10.40 2.60 -3.56
CA PRO A 125 11.68 3.30 -3.64
C PRO A 125 11.50 4.81 -3.55
N GLY A 126 12.61 5.52 -3.31
CA GLY A 126 12.62 6.98 -3.29
C GLY A 126 12.50 7.64 -4.67
N THR A 127 12.45 6.86 -5.74
CA THR A 127 12.37 7.32 -7.13
C THR A 127 11.41 6.47 -7.95
N TYR A 128 10.94 6.96 -9.08
CA TYR A 128 10.06 6.25 -10.03
C TYR A 128 10.52 6.46 -11.48
N HIS A 129 10.07 5.62 -12.41
CA HIS A 129 10.36 5.77 -13.83
C HIS A 129 9.47 6.85 -14.48
N SER A 130 10.08 7.76 -15.24
CA SER A 130 9.34 8.78 -15.99
C SER A 130 9.17 8.40 -17.46
N TRP A 131 7.93 8.50 -17.96
CA TRP A 131 7.58 8.27 -19.36
C TRP A 131 8.40 9.15 -20.34
N ALA A 132 8.76 10.36 -19.91
CA ALA A 132 9.29 11.41 -20.80
C ALA A 132 10.79 11.29 -21.12
N GLY A 133 11.56 10.43 -20.42
CA GLY A 133 13.01 10.44 -20.61
C GLY A 133 13.80 9.22 -20.15
N GLY A 134 13.14 8.13 -19.73
CA GLY A 134 13.81 6.90 -19.27
C GLY A 134 14.68 7.06 -18.01
N SER A 135 14.76 8.27 -17.46
CA SER A 135 15.49 8.59 -16.24
C SER A 135 14.56 8.44 -15.03
N ARG A 136 15.13 7.98 -13.90
CA ARG A 136 14.40 7.90 -12.63
C ARG A 136 14.29 9.29 -12.01
N LEU A 137 13.08 9.67 -11.60
CA LEU A 137 12.81 10.94 -10.93
C LEU A 137 12.55 10.71 -9.44
N PRO A 138 12.90 11.65 -8.55
CA PRO A 138 12.55 11.55 -7.13
C PRO A 138 11.04 11.44 -6.94
N LEU A 139 10.63 10.52 -6.07
CA LEU A 139 9.25 10.37 -5.66
C LEU A 139 8.97 11.31 -4.47
N TYR A 140 8.23 12.38 -4.72
CA TYR A 140 7.81 13.30 -3.66
C TYR A 140 6.45 12.90 -3.08
N MET A 141 6.34 13.03 -1.76
CA MET A 141 5.14 12.76 -0.95
C MET A 141 4.90 13.87 0.08
N ASN A 142 5.60 15.00 -0.04
CA ASN A 142 5.51 16.11 0.89
C ASN A 142 4.33 17.03 0.53
N HIS A 143 3.74 17.67 1.53
CA HIS A 143 2.63 18.62 1.36
C HIS A 143 3.09 19.99 0.80
N TYR A 144 4.39 20.16 0.52
CA TYR A 144 4.98 21.46 0.15
C TYR A 144 4.85 21.80 -1.33
N GLU A 145 4.55 20.82 -2.18
CA GLU A 145 4.19 21.06 -3.58
C GLU A 145 2.66 21.14 -3.74
N LYS A 146 2.19 21.64 -4.88
CA LYS A 146 0.77 21.99 -5.16
C LYS A 146 -0.21 20.80 -5.14
N GLU A 147 0.22 19.62 -4.73
CA GLU A 147 -0.54 18.36 -4.79
C GLU A 147 -0.80 17.81 -3.38
N ASN A 148 -2.08 17.61 -3.04
CA ASN A 148 -2.48 17.04 -1.76
C ASN A 148 -2.47 15.50 -1.82
N HIS A 149 -1.28 14.91 -1.82
CA HIS A 149 -1.09 13.45 -1.97
C HIS A 149 -1.81 12.64 -0.88
N ILE A 150 -1.98 13.20 0.32
CA ILE A 150 -2.71 12.55 1.42
C ILE A 150 -4.20 12.47 1.06
N GLU A 151 -4.78 13.57 0.56
CA GLU A 151 -6.17 13.60 0.12
C GLU A 151 -6.42 12.65 -1.06
N MET A 152 -5.50 12.59 -2.04
CA MET A 152 -5.57 11.62 -3.13
C MET A 152 -5.60 10.17 -2.64
N LEU A 153 -4.82 9.82 -1.60
CA LEU A 153 -4.87 8.49 -0.97
C LEU A 153 -6.20 8.27 -0.22
N HIS A 154 -6.74 9.32 0.41
CA HIS A 154 -8.06 9.29 1.05
C HIS A 154 -9.22 9.24 0.05
N GLU A 155 -8.99 9.53 -1.23
CA GLU A 155 -9.98 9.35 -2.30
C GLU A 155 -9.87 7.96 -2.92
N ALA A 156 -8.65 7.51 -3.25
CA ALA A 156 -8.42 6.22 -3.88
C ALA A 156 -8.85 5.05 -2.97
N ALA A 157 -8.51 5.10 -1.68
CA ALA A 157 -8.77 3.97 -0.78
C ALA A 157 -10.25 3.65 -0.55
N PRO A 158 -11.15 4.61 -0.27
CA PRO A 158 -12.58 4.35 -0.19
C PRO A 158 -13.18 3.89 -1.51
N GLN A 159 -12.77 4.49 -2.64
CA GLN A 159 -13.30 4.12 -3.96
C GLN A 159 -12.97 2.67 -4.30
N GLN A 160 -11.73 2.24 -4.13
CA GLN A 160 -11.34 0.85 -4.40
C GLN A 160 -11.96 -0.13 -3.42
N MET A 161 -12.18 0.29 -2.17
CA MET A 161 -12.94 -0.52 -1.22
C MET A 161 -14.37 -0.75 -1.71
N ASP A 162 -15.07 0.29 -2.16
CA ASP A 162 -16.44 0.17 -2.64
C ASP A 162 -16.51 -0.76 -3.86
N VAL A 163 -15.59 -0.59 -4.82
CA VAL A 163 -15.47 -1.47 -6.01
C VAL A 163 -15.26 -2.93 -5.62
N LEU A 164 -14.31 -3.20 -4.71
CA LEU A 164 -14.02 -4.58 -4.31
C LEU A 164 -15.11 -5.17 -3.41
N MET A 165 -15.72 -4.37 -2.53
CA MET A 165 -16.85 -4.81 -1.73
C MET A 165 -18.03 -5.20 -2.63
N GLN A 166 -18.29 -4.43 -3.69
CA GLN A 166 -19.29 -4.82 -4.68
C GLN A 166 -18.99 -6.18 -5.31
N ARG A 167 -17.74 -6.42 -5.69
CA ARG A 167 -17.33 -7.68 -6.33
C ARG A 167 -17.34 -8.89 -5.38
N TYR A 168 -16.94 -8.70 -4.11
CA TYR A 168 -16.78 -9.81 -3.16
C TYR A 168 -18.03 -10.11 -2.33
N VAL A 169 -18.86 -9.09 -2.09
CA VAL A 169 -20.03 -9.17 -1.20
C VAL A 169 -21.34 -8.99 -1.96
N GLY A 170 -21.35 -8.23 -3.07
CA GLY A 170 -22.56 -7.94 -3.85
C GLY A 170 -23.47 -6.95 -3.13
N LEU A 171 -22.98 -5.74 -2.87
CA LEU A 171 -23.75 -4.68 -2.22
C LEU A 171 -24.66 -3.98 -3.25
N ASP A 172 -25.82 -4.54 -3.55
CA ASP A 172 -26.84 -3.88 -4.38
C ASP A 172 -27.31 -2.52 -3.81
#